data_AF-A0A141R9S9-F1
#
_entry.id   AF-A0A141R9S9-F1
#
_cell.length_a   1.000
_cell.length_b   1.000
_cell.length_c   1.000
_cell.angle_alpha   90.00
_cell.angle_beta   90.00
_cell.angle_gamma   90.00
#
_symmetry.space_group_name_H-M   'P 1'
#
loop_
_entity.id
_entity.type
_entity.pdbx_description
1 polymer ?
#
loop_
_entity_poly.entity_id
_entity_poly.type
_entity_poly.pdbx_seq_one_letter_code
_entity_poly.pdbx_strand_id
1 'polypeptide(L)'
;HFHPKFNDQHWAPGVYGCAALICILWGYLVLQGNIGIIWPLFGVSNQLLGTMTLAVGTTVIMRLGRKRYAWVTGIPCILMAIVAIAADYENVFYSYIPAGKWILVAFSAAMFLMILIVLIEAVRSWIRLSSIPQDYRTQAEIEAESLVKYGKEVKA
;
A
#
# COMPACT_ATOMS: atom_id res chain seq x y z
N HIS A 1 -5.98 11.61 34.57
CA HIS A 1 -5.58 12.88 33.94
C HIS A 1 -4.17 12.67 33.36
N PHE A 2 -4.08 12.19 32.11
CA PHE A 2 -2.78 11.86 31.49
C PHE A 2 -2.05 13.16 31.09
N HIS A 3 -0.76 13.20 31.37
CA HIS A 3 0.09 14.39 31.32
C HIS A 3 0.16 15.00 29.90
N PRO A 4 0.03 16.34 29.74
CA PRO A 4 -0.11 17.00 28.43
C PRO A 4 1.07 16.83 27.47
N LYS A 5 2.24 16.37 27.95
CA LYS A 5 3.44 16.13 27.15
C LYS A 5 3.46 14.82 26.34
N PHE A 6 2.50 13.91 26.54
CA PHE A 6 2.40 12.68 25.71
C PHE A 6 1.73 12.92 24.35
N ASN A 7 1.09 14.07 24.16
CA ASN A 7 0.44 14.43 22.89
C ASN A 7 1.40 15.17 21.92
N ASP A 8 2.55 15.65 22.41
CA ASP A 8 3.56 16.31 21.58
C ASP A 8 4.48 15.29 20.92
N GLN A 9 4.35 15.13 19.61
CA GLN A 9 5.21 14.25 18.79
C GLN A 9 6.71 14.64 18.83
N HIS A 10 7.03 15.86 19.29
CA HIS A 10 8.38 16.40 19.39
C HIS A 10 8.95 16.30 20.82
N TRP A 11 8.30 15.60 21.75
CA TRP A 11 8.79 15.46 23.11
C TRP A 11 10.09 14.64 23.13
N ALA A 12 11.22 15.35 23.12
CA ALA A 12 12.55 14.79 22.94
C ALA A 12 12.86 13.60 23.89
N PRO A 13 12.52 13.62 25.20
CA PRO A 13 12.74 12.46 26.07
C PRO A 13 11.93 11.22 25.66
N GLY A 14 10.70 11.41 25.17
CA GLY A 14 9.88 10.31 24.65
C GLY A 14 10.41 9.76 23.33
N VAL A 15 10.86 10.64 22.44
CA VAL A 15 11.47 10.24 21.15
C VAL A 15 12.76 9.45 21.39
N TYR A 16 13.67 9.95 22.23
CA TYR A 16 14.92 9.25 22.55
C TYR A 16 14.68 7.97 23.35
N GLY A 17 13.70 7.98 24.26
CA GLY A 17 13.30 6.80 25.02
C GLY A 17 12.78 5.69 24.10
N CYS A 18 11.84 6.00 23.22
CA CYS A 18 11.31 5.06 22.23
C CYS A 18 12.39 4.58 21.26
N ALA A 19 13.25 5.48 20.77
CA ALA A 19 14.37 5.12 19.89
C ALA A 19 15.34 4.15 20.59
N ALA A 20 15.72 4.41 21.84
CA ALA A 20 16.57 3.52 22.62
C ALA A 20 15.92 2.14 22.83
N LEU A 21 14.61 2.12 23.13
CA LEU A 21 13.85 0.89 23.32
C LEU A 21 13.82 0.05 22.03
N ILE A 22 13.54 0.68 20.89
CA ILE A 22 13.56 0.02 19.58
C ILE A 22 14.97 -0.49 19.26
N CYS A 23 16.01 0.30 19.48
CA CYS A 23 17.41 -0.11 19.27
C CYS A 23 17.79 -1.33 20.13
N ILE A 24 17.35 -1.39 21.39
CA ILE A 24 17.61 -2.52 22.29
C ILE A 24 16.84 -3.77 21.83
N LEU A 25 15.55 -3.64 21.47
CA LEU A 25 14.79 -4.76 20.93
C LEU A 25 15.40 -5.29 19.62
N TRP A 26 15.81 -4.39 18.73
CA TRP A 26 16.47 -4.77 17.49
C TRP A 26 17.80 -5.46 17.76
N GLY A 27 18.62 -4.91 18.65
CA GLY A 27 19.86 -5.54 19.10
C GLY A 27 19.65 -6.94 19.69
N TYR A 28 18.58 -7.15 20.47
CA TYR A 28 18.23 -8.47 20.99
C TYR A 28 17.86 -9.46 19.88
N LEU A 29 17.14 -9.04 18.85
CA LEU A 29 16.80 -9.87 17.68
C LEU A 29 18.04 -10.28 16.88
N VAL A 30 19.06 -9.42 16.80
CA VAL A 30 20.36 -9.74 16.14
C VAL A 30 21.10 -10.83 16.89
N LEU A 31 21.19 -10.68 18.21
CA LEU A 31 21.96 -11.57 19.06
C LEU A 31 21.37 -12.99 19.09
N GLN A 32 20.08 -13.16 18.78
CA GLN A 32 19.47 -14.49 18.62
C GLN A 32 19.96 -15.27 17.39
N GLY A 33 20.69 -14.65 16.46
CA GLY A 33 21.28 -15.33 15.31
C GLY A 33 20.28 -15.85 14.26
N ASN A 34 18.99 -15.56 14.40
CA ASN A 34 17.92 -16.06 13.53
C ASN A 34 17.40 -15.02 12.51
N ILE A 35 18.27 -14.07 12.14
CA ILE A 35 17.92 -12.92 11.30
C ILE A 35 17.53 -13.35 9.88
N GLY A 36 18.09 -14.46 9.40
CA GLY A 36 17.81 -15.05 8.07
C GLY A 36 16.33 -15.36 7.82
N ILE A 37 15.56 -15.65 8.88
CA ILE A 37 14.14 -16.01 8.78
C ILE A 37 13.23 -14.75 8.76
N ILE A 38 13.74 -13.59 9.21
CA ILE A 38 13.00 -12.33 9.24
C ILE A 38 13.12 -11.58 7.90
N TRP A 39 14.26 -11.71 7.21
CA TRP A 39 14.50 -11.03 5.93
C TRP A 39 13.42 -11.25 4.88
N PRO A 40 12.97 -12.50 4.64
CA PRO A 40 11.89 -12.73 3.69
C PRO A 40 10.56 -12.08 4.12
N LEU A 41 10.28 -12.01 5.42
CA LEU A 41 9.07 -11.39 5.96
C LEU A 41 9.03 -9.89 5.66
N PHE A 42 10.18 -9.20 5.80
CA PHE A 42 10.31 -7.80 5.38
C PHE A 42 10.13 -7.64 3.87
N GLY A 43 10.64 -8.58 3.07
CA GLY A 43 10.46 -8.60 1.62
C GLY A 43 8.98 -8.65 1.23
N VAL A 44 8.22 -9.60 1.78
CA VAL A 44 6.78 -9.74 1.52
C VAL A 44 6.01 -8.51 1.98
N SER A 45 6.33 -7.96 3.15
CA SER A 45 5.69 -6.74 3.68
C SER A 45 5.87 -5.54 2.74
N ASN A 46 7.06 -5.37 2.16
CA ASN A 46 7.33 -4.30 1.20
C ASN A 46 6.58 -4.49 -0.12
N GLN A 47 6.46 -5.73 -0.59
CA GLN A 47 5.69 -6.05 -1.79
C GLN A 47 4.20 -5.75 -1.60
N LEU A 48 3.66 -6.03 -0.41
CA LEU A 48 2.31 -5.65 -0.01
C LEU A 48 2.08 -4.14 -0.05
N LEU A 49 2.99 -3.35 0.53
CA LEU A 49 2.93 -1.89 0.49
C LEU A 49 3.00 -1.35 -0.95
N GLY A 50 3.88 -1.92 -1.77
CA GLY A 50 4.00 -1.59 -3.19
C GLY A 50 2.70 -1.91 -3.97
N THR A 51 2.11 -3.07 -3.71
CA THR A 51 0.84 -3.49 -4.32
C THR A 51 -0.29 -2.54 -3.94
N MET A 52 -0.41 -2.17 -2.66
CA MET A 52 -1.41 -1.21 -2.19
C MET A 52 -1.23 0.16 -2.86
N THR A 53 0.01 0.66 -2.92
CA THR A 53 0.34 1.93 -3.58
C THR A 53 -0.06 1.91 -5.06
N LEU A 54 0.24 0.82 -5.78
CA LEU A 54 -0.13 0.65 -7.18
C LEU A 54 -1.65 0.52 -7.38
N ALA A 55 -2.35 -0.19 -6.50
CA ALA A 55 -3.80 -0.29 -6.53
C ALA A 55 -4.49 1.08 -6.33
N VAL A 56 -3.99 1.87 -5.39
CA VAL A 56 -4.44 3.26 -5.16
C VAL A 56 -4.11 4.15 -6.36
N GLY A 57 -2.88 4.08 -6.88
CA GLY A 57 -2.47 4.84 -8.07
C GLY A 57 -3.35 4.53 -9.29
N THR A 58 -3.66 3.26 -9.51
CA THR A 58 -4.57 2.81 -10.57
C THR A 58 -5.99 3.38 -10.37
N THR A 59 -6.47 3.40 -9.12
CA THR A 59 -7.76 4.00 -8.76
C THR A 59 -7.77 5.50 -9.03
N VAL A 60 -6.72 6.23 -8.68
CA VAL A 60 -6.60 7.68 -8.93
C VAL A 60 -6.59 7.98 -10.43
N ILE A 61 -5.83 7.25 -11.23
CA ILE A 61 -5.78 7.42 -12.70
C ILE A 61 -7.16 7.22 -13.32
N MET A 62 -7.90 6.21 -12.87
CA MET A 62 -9.25 5.97 -13.36
C MET A 62 -10.25 7.05 -12.90
N ARG A 63 -10.11 7.60 -11.69
CA ARG A 63 -10.93 8.72 -11.22
C ARG A 63 -10.70 9.99 -12.03
N LEU A 64 -9.49 10.19 -12.54
CA LEU A 64 -9.15 11.32 -13.40
C LEU A 64 -9.67 11.16 -14.85
N GLY A 65 -10.50 10.15 -15.15
CA GLY A 65 -11.06 9.94 -16.49
C GLY A 65 -10.05 9.40 -17.51
N ARG A 66 -8.86 8.98 -17.06
CA ARG A 66 -7.72 8.57 -17.90
C ARG A 66 -7.52 7.05 -17.91
N LYS A 67 -8.57 6.25 -18.13
CA LYS A 67 -8.54 4.77 -18.09
C LYS A 67 -7.53 4.16 -19.05
N ARG A 68 -7.20 4.84 -20.17
CA ARG A 68 -6.13 4.41 -21.09
C ARG A 68 -4.75 4.36 -20.43
N TYR A 69 -4.49 5.03 -19.32
CA TYR A 69 -3.21 4.95 -18.61
C TYR A 69 -3.26 3.99 -17.40
N ALA A 70 -4.44 3.48 -17.05
CA ALA A 70 -4.61 2.62 -15.88
C ALA A 70 -3.87 1.28 -15.98
N TRP A 71 -3.56 0.80 -17.19
CA TRP A 71 -2.76 -0.42 -17.38
C TRP A 71 -1.30 -0.26 -16.92
N VAL A 72 -0.75 0.97 -16.94
CA VAL A 72 0.63 1.25 -16.53
C VAL A 72 0.85 0.90 -15.06
N THR A 73 -0.15 1.11 -14.22
CA THR A 73 -0.11 0.76 -12.79
C THR A 73 -0.83 -0.56 -12.49
N GLY A 74 -1.86 -0.91 -13.28
CA GLY A 74 -2.62 -2.14 -13.10
C GLY A 74 -1.84 -3.42 -13.40
N ILE A 75 -1.03 -3.44 -14.47
CA ILE A 75 -0.21 -4.62 -14.80
C ILE A 75 0.86 -4.88 -13.72
N PRO A 76 1.68 -3.88 -13.32
CA PRO A 76 2.62 -4.07 -12.20
C PRO A 76 1.92 -4.47 -10.91
N CYS A 77 0.71 -3.97 -10.63
CA CYS A 77 -0.06 -4.36 -9.45
C CYS A 77 -0.35 -5.86 -9.42
N ILE A 78 -0.78 -6.44 -10.55
CA ILE A 78 -1.08 -7.88 -10.65
C ILE A 78 0.21 -8.70 -10.51
N LEU A 79 1.29 -8.29 -11.18
CA LEU A 79 2.58 -8.97 -11.07
C LEU A 79 3.11 -8.95 -9.64
N MET A 80 3.05 -7.80 -8.96
CA MET A 80 3.48 -7.67 -7.57
C MET A 80 2.68 -8.57 -6.63
N ALA A 81 1.36 -8.67 -6.84
CA ALA A 81 0.52 -9.57 -6.06
C ALA A 81 0.89 -11.05 -6.28
N ILE A 82 1.18 -11.46 -7.52
CA ILE A 82 1.63 -12.84 -7.82
C ILE A 82 2.96 -13.13 -7.11
N VAL A 83 3.92 -12.20 -7.19
CA VAL A 83 5.23 -12.35 -6.53
C VAL A 83 5.06 -12.42 -5.01
N ALA A 84 4.19 -11.60 -4.42
CA ALA A 84 3.92 -11.62 -2.98
C ALA A 84 3.31 -12.95 -2.53
N ILE A 85 2.36 -13.50 -3.30
CA ILE A 85 1.75 -14.82 -3.02
C ILE A 85 2.80 -15.93 -3.12
N ALA A 86 3.63 -15.90 -4.17
CA ALA A 86 4.68 -16.90 -4.36
C ALA A 86 5.73 -16.85 -3.23
N ALA A 87 6.15 -15.66 -2.83
CA ALA A 87 7.11 -15.46 -1.75
C ALA A 87 6.54 -15.88 -0.39
N ASP A 88 5.27 -15.57 -0.10
CA ASP A 88 4.63 -15.97 1.14
C ASP A 88 4.47 -17.50 1.22
N TYR A 89 4.06 -18.14 0.12
CA TYR A 89 4.02 -19.60 0.02
C TYR A 89 5.38 -20.24 0.31
N GLU A 90 6.46 -19.73 -0.31
CA GLU A 90 7.80 -20.28 -0.09
C GLU A 90 8.22 -20.15 1.38
N ASN A 91 7.91 -19.02 2.01
CA ASN A 91 8.22 -18.78 3.42
C ASN A 91 7.50 -19.72 4.38
N VAL A 92 6.19 -19.93 4.19
CA VAL A 92 5.40 -20.81 5.04
C VAL A 92 5.89 -22.25 4.95
N PHE A 93 6.01 -22.78 3.74
CA PHE A 93 6.23 -24.21 3.52
C PHE A 93 7.69 -24.63 3.66
N TYR A 94 8.64 -23.79 3.26
CA TYR A 94 10.07 -24.16 3.30
C TYR A 94 10.81 -23.57 4.51
N SER A 95 10.35 -22.45 5.07
CA SER A 95 11.04 -21.78 6.18
C SER A 95 10.36 -22.00 7.53
N TYR A 96 9.04 -21.78 7.62
CA TYR A 96 8.36 -21.69 8.92
C TYR A 96 7.84 -23.02 9.47
N ILE A 97 7.21 -23.85 8.61
CA ILE A 97 6.69 -25.17 8.99
C ILE A 97 7.82 -26.14 9.39
N PRO A 98 8.90 -26.31 8.60
CA PRO A 98 9.98 -27.24 8.95
C PRO A 98 10.74 -26.83 10.21
N ALA A 99 10.78 -25.53 10.52
CA ALA A 99 11.41 -24.99 11.71
C ALA A 99 10.50 -24.98 12.95
N GLY A 100 9.23 -25.43 12.84
CA GLY A 100 8.27 -25.46 13.95
C GLY A 100 7.86 -24.07 14.48
N LYS A 101 8.03 -23.01 13.69
CA LYS A 101 7.82 -21.62 14.13
C LYS A 101 6.37 -21.15 13.92
N TRP A 102 5.45 -21.71 14.70
CA TRP A 102 4.01 -21.46 14.57
C TRP A 102 3.59 -19.99 14.66
N ILE A 103 4.30 -19.16 15.42
CA ILE A 103 4.00 -17.72 15.51
C ILE A 103 4.22 -17.00 14.16
N LEU A 104 5.27 -17.38 13.41
CA LEU A 104 5.56 -16.83 12.10
C LEU A 104 4.59 -17.36 11.05
N VAL A 105 4.17 -18.62 11.18
CA VAL A 105 3.10 -19.19 10.34
C VAL A 105 1.80 -18.40 10.53
N ALA A 106 1.40 -18.09 11.76
CA ALA A 106 0.20 -17.29 12.02
C ALA A 106 0.29 -15.88 11.43
N PHE A 107 1.46 -15.23 11.55
CA PHE A 107 1.70 -13.90 11.02
C PHE A 107 1.68 -13.87 9.48
N SER A 108 2.29 -14.87 8.85
CA SER A 108 2.27 -15.05 7.40
C SER A 108 0.87 -15.41 6.88
N ALA A 109 0.12 -16.27 7.57
CA ALA A 109 -1.28 -16.53 7.22
C ALA A 109 -2.14 -15.26 7.27
N ALA A 110 -1.90 -14.37 8.23
CA ALA A 110 -2.55 -13.06 8.26
C ALA A 110 -2.14 -12.18 7.06
N MET A 111 -0.87 -12.20 6.66
CA MET A 111 -0.40 -11.50 5.46
C MET A 111 -1.01 -12.06 4.17
N PHE A 112 -1.11 -13.38 4.04
CA PHE A 112 -1.78 -14.05 2.92
C PHE A 112 -3.24 -13.59 2.79
N LEU A 113 -3.97 -13.59 3.91
CA LEU A 113 -5.35 -13.08 3.96
C LEU A 113 -5.41 -11.61 3.53
N MET A 114 -4.47 -10.79 3.99
CA MET A 114 -4.40 -9.37 3.65
C MET A 114 -4.14 -9.17 2.15
N ILE A 115 -3.26 -9.96 1.53
CA ILE A 115 -3.03 -9.92 0.06
C ILE A 115 -4.32 -10.23 -0.69
N LEU A 116 -5.07 -11.26 -0.28
CA LEU A 116 -6.35 -11.62 -0.90
C LEU A 116 -7.37 -10.47 -0.78
N ILE A 117 -7.46 -9.83 0.38
CA ILE A 117 -8.34 -8.68 0.58
C ILE A 117 -7.94 -7.53 -0.35
N VAL A 118 -6.65 -7.18 -0.41
CA VAL A 118 -6.15 -6.10 -1.27
C VAL A 118 -6.46 -6.38 -2.75
N LEU A 119 -6.29 -7.62 -3.21
CA LEU A 119 -6.63 -8.03 -4.56
C LEU A 119 -8.13 -7.86 -4.86
N ILE A 120 -8.99 -8.28 -3.93
CA ILE A 120 -10.45 -8.14 -4.08
C ILE A 120 -10.84 -6.66 -4.10
N GLU A 121 -10.28 -5.84 -3.21
CA GLU A 121 -10.56 -4.40 -3.17
C GLU A 121 -10.07 -3.67 -4.41
N ALA A 122 -8.89 -4.03 -4.92
CA ALA A 122 -8.36 -3.47 -6.17
C ALA A 122 -9.31 -3.77 -7.34
N VAL A 123 -9.71 -5.04 -7.51
CA VAL A 123 -10.63 -5.44 -8.59
C VAL A 123 -11.98 -4.74 -8.44
N ARG A 124 -12.57 -4.70 -7.24
CA ARG A 124 -13.85 -4.02 -6.98
C ARG A 124 -13.77 -2.51 -7.28
N SER A 125 -12.68 -1.86 -6.89
CA SER A 125 -12.44 -0.45 -7.17
C SER A 125 -12.43 -0.20 -8.68
N TRP A 126 -11.70 -1.03 -9.43
CA TRP A 126 -11.56 -0.90 -10.88
C TRP A 126 -12.87 -1.15 -11.62
N ILE A 127 -13.65 -2.17 -11.22
CA ILE A 127 -14.98 -2.42 -11.79
C ILE A 127 -15.90 -1.22 -11.56
N ARG A 128 -15.94 -0.67 -10.35
CA ARG A 128 -16.77 0.51 -10.02
C ARG A 128 -16.38 1.74 -10.86
N LEU A 129 -15.09 1.97 -11.03
CA LEU A 129 -14.58 3.12 -11.80
C LEU A 129 -14.65 2.90 -13.31
N SER A 130 -14.76 1.65 -13.77
CA SER A 130 -14.85 1.33 -15.19
C SER A 130 -16.09 1.93 -15.87
N SER A 131 -17.13 2.23 -15.07
CA SER A 131 -18.40 2.83 -15.48
C SER A 131 -18.37 4.35 -15.64
N ILE A 132 -17.27 5.01 -15.27
CA ILE A 132 -17.14 6.47 -15.39
C ILE A 132 -16.76 6.83 -16.84
N PRO A 133 -17.48 7.74 -17.51
CA PRO A 133 -17.16 8.17 -18.87
C PRO A 133 -15.78 8.81 -18.90
N GLN A 134 -15.07 8.60 -20.01
CA GLN A 134 -13.71 9.07 -20.15
C GLN A 134 -13.71 10.54 -20.56
N ASP A 135 -13.06 11.39 -19.77
CA ASP A 135 -12.88 12.80 -20.09
C ASP A 135 -11.39 13.07 -20.36
N TYR A 136 -11.08 13.42 -21.61
CA TYR A 136 -9.72 13.61 -22.11
C TYR A 136 -9.35 15.07 -22.30
N ARG A 137 -10.26 15.98 -21.93
CA ARG A 137 -10.10 17.39 -22.23
C ARG A 137 -8.91 17.97 -21.47
N THR A 138 -8.09 18.72 -22.19
CA THR A 138 -6.94 19.42 -21.61
C THR A 138 -7.46 20.58 -20.76
N GLN A 139 -6.74 20.97 -19.70
CA GLN A 139 -7.15 22.12 -18.86
C GLN A 139 -7.45 23.38 -19.69
N ALA A 140 -6.68 23.62 -20.75
CA ALA A 140 -6.92 24.71 -21.70
C ALA A 140 -8.27 24.60 -22.44
N GLU A 141 -8.75 23.39 -22.76
CA GLU A 141 -10.05 23.16 -23.42
C GLU A 141 -11.21 23.27 -22.43
N ILE A 142 -10.99 22.94 -21.15
CA ILE A 142 -11.96 23.13 -20.07
C ILE A 142 -12.11 24.62 -19.76
N GLU A 143 -11.00 25.36 -19.72
CA GLU A 143 -10.98 26.80 -19.50
C GLU A 143 -11.57 27.57 -20.68
N ALA A 144 -11.26 27.19 -21.92
CA ALA A 144 -11.86 27.81 -23.09
C ALA A 144 -13.39 27.64 -23.13
N GLU A 145 -13.90 26.43 -22.81
CA GLU A 145 -15.35 26.21 -22.77
C GLU A 145 -16.01 26.92 -21.57
N SER A 146 -15.38 26.94 -20.39
CA SER A 146 -15.92 27.65 -19.23
C SER A 146 -16.00 29.14 -19.51
N LEU A 147 -14.97 29.75 -20.11
CA LEU A 147 -14.97 31.14 -20.54
C LEU A 147 -16.06 31.42 -21.59
N VAL A 148 -16.28 30.52 -22.55
CA VAL A 148 -17.38 30.63 -23.52
C VAL A 148 -18.75 30.53 -22.83
N LYS A 149 -18.89 29.65 -21.84
CA LYS A 149 -20.13 29.48 -21.07
C LYS A 149 -20.42 30.72 -20.21
N TYR A 150 -19.44 31.20 -19.44
CA TYR A 150 -19.55 32.46 -18.68
C TYR A 150 -19.82 33.64 -19.61
N GLY A 151 -19.16 33.69 -20.77
CA GLY A 151 -19.40 34.73 -21.78
C GLY A 151 -20.80 34.69 -22.40
N LYS A 152 -21.45 33.52 -22.47
CA LYS A 152 -22.86 33.39 -22.86
C LYS A 152 -23.82 33.78 -21.74
N GLU A 153 -23.54 33.39 -20.50
CA GLU A 153 -24.36 33.76 -19.33
C GLU A 153 -24.34 35.27 -19.06
N VAL A 154 -23.20 35.94 -19.26
CA VAL A 154 -23.10 37.42 -19.13
C VAL A 154 -23.83 38.17 -20.26
N LYS A 155 -24.01 37.53 -21.42
CA LYS A 155 -24.69 38.11 -22.58
C LYS A 155 -26.19 37.82 -22.65
N ALA A 156 -26.69 36.92 -21.80
CA ALA A 156 -28.10 36.55 -21.68
C ALA A 156 -28.79 37.41 -20.61
#